data_AF-A0A968ZQQ4-F1
#
_entry.id   AF-A0A968ZQQ4-F1
#
_cell.length_a   1.000
_cell.length_b   1.000
_cell.length_c   1.000
_cell.angle_alpha   90.00
_cell.angle_beta   90.00
_cell.angle_gamma   90.00
#
_symmetry.space_group_name_H-M   'P 1'
#
loop_
_entity.id
_entity.type
_entity.pdbx_description
1 polymer ?
#
loop_
_entity_poly.entity_id
_entity_poly.type
_entity_poly.pdbx_seq_one_letter_code
_entity_poly.pdbx_strand_id
1 'polypeptide(L)'
;MVAAEVHQYLDRYGEEVIRDLQDNLQAVLPQRYEFVLVIPLFDEALDCLDSILPIDIQDALIILVVNAAMDAEPMAIARTQAFLAQFTPQGSGPLTRVDGDRNSSLLILDCCSPSQQLPAKQGVGLARKLGGDLALACIAQGRVARPWIHCTDGDVSLPKGYFVTPEPDPTVAVVLYPFRHQPQHPAILQYEISLRYYVTQLAQAQSPYAYHSIGSLLKIKCPSLCQGARLPEAPSSRGLLYAQ
;
A
#
# COMPACT_ATOMS: atom_id res chain seq x y z
N MET A 1 13.50 -18.23 9.08
CA MET A 1 13.42 -18.45 7.61
C MET A 1 12.95 -17.18 6.92
N VAL A 2 11.76 -16.65 7.26
CA VAL A 2 11.23 -15.40 6.66
C VAL A 2 12.22 -14.23 6.65
N ALA A 3 12.88 -13.93 7.77
CA ALA A 3 13.84 -12.82 7.81
C ALA A 3 14.99 -12.99 6.79
N ALA A 4 15.60 -14.17 6.69
CA ALA A 4 16.71 -14.40 5.76
C ALA A 4 16.29 -14.30 4.28
N GLU A 5 15.10 -14.82 3.95
CA GLU A 5 14.51 -14.71 2.61
C GLU A 5 14.23 -13.25 2.23
N VAL A 6 13.72 -12.47 3.19
CA VAL A 6 13.47 -11.04 2.99
C VAL A 6 14.77 -10.27 2.77
N HIS A 7 15.81 -10.49 3.59
CA HIS A 7 17.09 -9.81 3.39
C HIS A 7 17.68 -10.13 2.01
N GLN A 8 17.70 -11.42 1.62
CA GLN A 8 18.18 -11.83 0.29
C GLN A 8 17.38 -11.16 -0.85
N TYR A 9 16.06 -11.05 -0.71
CA TYR A 9 15.22 -10.37 -1.69
C TYR A 9 15.54 -8.87 -1.73
N LEU A 10 15.60 -8.17 -0.60
CA LEU A 10 15.84 -6.73 -0.55
C LEU A 10 17.24 -6.36 -1.05
N ASP A 11 18.25 -7.18 -0.76
CA ASP A 11 19.61 -7.00 -1.27
C ASP A 11 19.65 -7.07 -2.80
N ARG A 12 18.88 -7.99 -3.39
CA ARG A 12 18.90 -8.27 -4.83
C ARG A 12 17.93 -7.42 -5.65
N TYR A 13 16.76 -7.12 -5.10
CA TYR A 13 15.62 -6.53 -5.82
C TYR A 13 15.07 -5.28 -5.15
N GLY A 14 15.42 -4.99 -3.89
CA GLY A 14 14.99 -3.77 -3.20
C GLY A 14 15.52 -2.52 -3.88
N GLU A 15 14.79 -1.42 -3.76
CA GLU A 15 15.32 -0.11 -4.17
C GLU A 15 16.41 0.37 -3.19
N GLU A 16 17.35 1.16 -3.67
CA GLU A 16 18.47 1.70 -2.88
C GLU A 16 17.99 2.43 -1.63
N VAL A 17 16.98 3.30 -1.78
CA VAL A 17 16.37 4.02 -0.67
C VAL A 17 15.88 3.07 0.43
N ILE A 18 15.33 1.89 0.09
CA ILE A 18 14.85 0.96 1.12
C ILE A 18 16.02 0.28 1.81
N ARG A 19 17.07 -0.11 1.08
CA ARG A 19 18.27 -0.72 1.68
C ARG A 19 18.91 0.21 2.70
N ASP A 20 19.07 1.49 2.37
CA ASP A 20 19.68 2.49 3.26
C ASP A 20 18.85 2.73 4.53
N LEU A 21 17.53 2.54 4.45
CA LEU A 21 16.63 2.75 5.57
C LEU A 21 16.58 1.57 6.54
N GLN A 22 16.96 0.35 6.12
CA GLN A 22 16.81 -0.87 6.93
C GLN A 22 17.46 -0.72 8.31
N ASP A 23 18.69 -0.20 8.36
CA ASP A 23 19.45 -0.10 9.62
C ASP A 23 18.82 0.85 10.64
N ASN A 24 18.01 1.81 10.18
CA ASN A 24 17.41 2.85 11.01
C ASN A 24 15.97 2.54 11.45
N LEU A 25 15.32 1.52 10.88
CA LEU A 25 13.90 1.24 11.15
C LEU A 25 13.59 0.98 12.63
N GLN A 26 14.48 0.31 13.37
CA GLN A 26 14.28 0.08 14.80
C GLN A 26 14.31 1.36 15.62
N ALA A 27 15.13 2.33 15.24
CA ALA A 27 15.19 3.64 15.91
C ALA A 27 13.95 4.49 15.58
N VAL A 28 13.47 4.42 14.33
CA VAL A 28 12.25 5.11 13.88
C VAL A 28 11.01 4.47 14.49
N LEU A 29 10.95 3.14 14.58
CA LEU A 29 9.81 2.34 15.06
C LEU A 29 10.16 1.60 16.38
N PRO A 30 10.09 2.28 17.53
CA PRO A 30 10.41 1.70 18.84
C PRO A 30 9.36 0.68 19.30
N GLN A 31 8.10 0.82 18.86
CA GLN A 31 7.00 -0.09 19.19
C GLN A 31 6.78 -1.15 18.13
N ARG A 32 6.03 -2.19 18.50
CA ARG A 32 5.61 -3.28 17.61
C ARG A 32 4.12 -3.14 17.27
N TYR A 33 3.80 -3.42 16.02
CA TYR A 33 2.44 -3.39 15.47
C TYR A 33 1.96 -4.81 15.17
N GLU A 34 0.66 -5.02 15.18
CA GLU A 34 0.04 -6.27 14.75
C GLU A 34 -0.04 -6.34 13.22
N PHE A 35 -0.45 -5.25 12.58
CA PHE A 35 -0.71 -5.17 11.14
C PHE A 35 0.16 -4.11 10.44
N VAL A 36 0.28 -4.24 9.11
CA VAL A 36 0.87 -3.20 8.25
C VAL A 36 -0.01 -2.95 7.03
N LEU A 37 -0.21 -1.68 6.71
CA LEU A 37 -0.97 -1.19 5.55
C LEU A 37 -0.08 -0.27 4.72
N VAL A 38 -0.04 -0.48 3.40
CA VAL A 38 0.69 0.33 2.44
C VAL A 38 -0.29 1.13 1.60
N ILE A 39 -0.07 2.44 1.51
CA ILE A 39 -0.91 3.39 0.76
C ILE A 39 0.00 4.28 -0.09
N PRO A 40 0.05 4.11 -1.43
CA PRO A 40 0.63 5.11 -2.31
C PRO A 40 -0.34 6.31 -2.40
N LEU A 41 0.19 7.52 -2.29
CA LEU A 41 -0.59 8.76 -2.34
C LEU A 41 0.01 9.69 -3.39
N PHE A 42 -0.82 10.07 -4.36
CA PHE A 42 -0.48 11.07 -5.37
C PHE A 42 -1.75 11.82 -5.78
N ASP A 43 -1.67 13.14 -5.77
CA ASP A 43 -2.77 14.03 -6.16
C ASP A 43 -4.02 13.95 -5.28
N GLU A 44 -3.85 13.55 -4.02
CA GLU A 44 -4.95 13.40 -3.06
C GLU A 44 -5.27 14.69 -2.31
N ALA A 45 -6.46 14.74 -1.71
CA ALA A 45 -6.87 15.82 -0.82
C ALA A 45 -6.04 15.84 0.47
N LEU A 46 -5.92 17.01 1.10
CA LEU A 46 -5.14 17.18 2.34
C LEU A 46 -5.65 16.31 3.50
N ASP A 47 -6.95 16.08 3.52
CA ASP A 47 -7.70 15.29 4.50
C ASP A 47 -8.02 13.86 4.02
N CYS A 48 -7.38 13.38 2.95
CA CYS A 48 -7.69 12.07 2.36
C CYS A 48 -7.64 10.91 3.38
N LEU A 49 -6.73 10.96 4.36
CA LEU A 49 -6.59 9.93 5.39
C LEU A 49 -7.87 9.74 6.22
N ASP A 50 -8.66 10.79 6.43
CA ASP A 50 -9.94 10.72 7.15
C ASP A 50 -10.99 9.92 6.37
N SER A 51 -10.88 9.92 5.03
CA SER A 51 -11.76 9.15 4.16
C SER A 51 -11.26 7.72 3.90
N ILE A 52 -9.95 7.50 3.98
CA ILE A 52 -9.30 6.21 3.71
C ILE A 52 -9.34 5.32 4.95
N LEU A 53 -8.88 5.86 6.08
CA LEU A 53 -8.65 5.08 7.30
C LEU A 53 -9.94 5.01 8.13
N PRO A 54 -10.30 3.81 8.63
CA PRO A 54 -11.49 3.68 9.46
C PRO A 54 -11.19 4.17 10.88
N ILE A 55 -12.21 4.73 11.54
CA ILE A 55 -12.07 5.31 12.90
C ILE A 55 -11.66 4.29 13.98
N ASP A 56 -11.78 2.99 13.71
CA ASP A 56 -11.43 1.89 14.61
C ASP A 56 -10.07 1.26 14.30
N ILE A 57 -9.23 1.91 13.49
CA ILE A 57 -7.86 1.47 13.27
C ILE A 57 -7.08 1.38 14.59
N GLN A 58 -6.35 0.28 14.77
CA GLN A 58 -5.55 0.01 15.95
C GLN A 58 -4.43 -0.99 15.63
N ASP A 59 -3.36 -0.94 16.44
CA ASP A 59 -2.22 -1.85 16.36
C ASP A 59 -1.61 -1.94 14.95
N ALA A 60 -1.67 -0.86 14.17
CA ALA A 60 -1.34 -0.85 12.75
C ALA A 60 -0.21 0.12 12.41
N LEU A 61 0.77 -0.35 11.65
CA LEU A 61 1.73 0.50 10.96
C LEU A 61 1.16 0.89 9.59
N ILE A 62 0.95 2.18 9.36
CA ILE A 62 0.42 2.70 8.11
C ILE A 62 1.56 3.35 7.32
N ILE A 63 2.03 2.67 6.30
CA ILE A 63 3.09 3.15 5.42
C ILE A 63 2.46 3.98 4.31
N LEU A 64 2.75 5.29 4.31
CA LEU A 64 2.35 6.20 3.26
C LEU A 64 3.52 6.42 2.31
N VAL A 65 3.37 6.07 1.04
CA VAL A 65 4.36 6.40 0.01
C VAL A 65 3.85 7.61 -0.74
N VAL A 66 4.29 8.81 -0.33
CA VAL A 66 3.81 10.07 -0.89
C VAL A 66 4.65 10.37 -2.12
N ASN A 67 4.10 10.09 -3.30
CA ASN A 67 4.88 9.93 -4.52
C ASN A 67 4.53 10.94 -5.59
N ALA A 68 5.52 11.39 -6.36
CA ALA A 68 5.31 12.14 -7.58
C ALA A 68 6.31 11.70 -8.66
N ALA A 69 5.82 11.36 -9.84
CA ALA A 69 6.69 11.11 -11.00
C ALA A 69 7.21 12.45 -11.55
N MET A 70 8.45 12.48 -12.05
CA MET A 70 9.07 13.69 -12.62
C MET A 70 8.29 14.30 -13.79
N ASP A 71 7.53 13.50 -14.52
CA ASP A 71 6.72 13.90 -15.68
C ASP A 71 5.23 14.12 -15.36
N ALA A 72 4.86 14.09 -14.08
CA ALA A 72 3.49 14.32 -13.64
C ALA A 72 3.06 15.80 -13.78
N GLU A 73 1.75 16.04 -13.75
CA GLU A 73 1.20 17.40 -13.81
C GLU A 73 1.75 18.26 -12.66
N PRO A 74 2.32 19.45 -12.93
CA PRO A 74 2.89 20.31 -11.88
C PRO A 74 1.93 20.64 -10.74
N MET A 75 0.64 20.82 -11.03
CA MET A 75 -0.35 21.09 -9.99
C MET A 75 -0.64 19.87 -9.11
N ALA A 76 -0.66 18.66 -9.67
CA ALA A 76 -0.78 17.43 -8.90
C ALA A 76 0.44 17.20 -7.99
N ILE A 77 1.64 17.51 -8.49
CA ILE A 77 2.88 17.50 -7.69
C ILE A 77 2.76 18.48 -6.52
N ALA A 78 2.33 19.72 -6.79
CA ALA A 78 2.17 20.75 -5.76
C ALA A 78 1.14 20.36 -4.69
N ARG A 79 0.00 19.76 -5.08
CA ARG A 79 -1.00 19.23 -4.13
C ARG A 79 -0.43 18.10 -3.27
N THR A 80 0.31 17.18 -3.88
CA THR A 80 0.97 16.08 -3.17
C THR A 80 2.01 16.58 -2.17
N GLN A 81 2.83 17.56 -2.56
CA GLN A 81 3.81 18.20 -1.67
C GLN A 81 3.12 18.99 -0.55
N ALA A 82 1.98 19.63 -0.81
CA ALA A 82 1.18 20.30 0.21
C ALA A 82 0.61 19.30 1.24
N PHE A 83 0.18 18.11 0.79
CA PHE A 83 -0.20 17.02 1.70
C PHE A 83 0.96 16.61 2.60
N LEU A 84 2.15 16.39 2.02
CA LEU A 84 3.35 16.01 2.78
C LEU A 84 3.76 17.07 3.81
N ALA A 85 3.64 18.35 3.46
CA ALA A 85 4.04 19.47 4.31
C ALA A 85 3.26 19.59 5.63
N GLN A 86 2.16 18.83 5.78
CA GLN A 86 1.42 18.72 7.06
C GLN A 86 2.22 17.97 8.13
N PHE A 87 3.24 17.20 7.73
CA PHE A 87 4.01 16.35 8.62
C PHE A 87 5.43 16.91 8.80
N THR A 88 5.89 16.96 10.05
CA THR A 88 7.23 17.49 10.38
C THR A 88 8.27 16.37 10.29
N PRO A 89 9.28 16.46 9.40
CA PRO A 89 10.30 15.45 9.28
C PRO A 89 11.11 15.28 10.57
N GLN A 90 11.40 14.02 10.93
CA GLN A 90 12.25 13.68 12.07
C GLN A 90 13.64 13.29 11.55
N GLY A 91 14.45 14.30 11.21
CA GLY A 91 15.83 14.12 10.73
C GLY A 91 16.03 14.48 9.26
N SER A 92 17.15 14.04 8.69
CA SER A 92 17.57 14.37 7.32
C SER A 92 17.18 13.32 6.27
N GLY A 93 16.52 12.23 6.67
CA GLY A 93 16.11 11.14 5.78
C GLY A 93 14.72 11.36 5.16
N PRO A 94 14.35 10.53 4.16
CA PRO A 94 13.04 10.58 3.52
C PRO A 94 11.90 9.98 4.36
N LEU A 95 12.20 9.46 5.56
CA LEU A 95 11.22 8.88 6.45
C LEU A 95 10.75 9.87 7.52
N THR A 96 9.44 9.97 7.68
CA THR A 96 8.80 10.69 8.77
C THR A 96 7.85 9.75 9.50
N ARG A 97 8.02 9.60 10.81
CA ARG A 97 7.05 8.90 11.66
C ARG A 97 6.12 9.91 12.31
N VAL A 98 4.84 9.56 12.34
CA VAL A 98 3.82 10.29 13.09
C VAL A 98 3.11 9.31 14.01
N ASP A 99 3.12 9.59 15.30
CA ASP A 99 2.40 8.79 16.29
C ASP A 99 0.90 9.05 16.17
N GLY A 100 0.13 7.96 16.17
CA GLY A 100 -1.32 7.98 16.21
C GLY A 100 -1.86 7.37 17.50
N ASP A 101 -3.18 7.27 17.56
CA ASP A 101 -3.87 6.64 18.67
C ASP A 101 -3.85 5.10 18.57
N ARG A 102 -4.22 4.43 19.67
CA ARG A 102 -4.48 2.97 19.72
C ARG A 102 -3.33 2.13 19.13
N ASN A 103 -2.10 2.48 19.52
CA ASN A 103 -0.89 1.77 19.07
C ASN A 103 -0.73 1.74 17.54
N SER A 104 -1.19 2.78 16.84
CA SER A 104 -1.01 2.94 15.41
C SER A 104 -0.07 4.11 15.12
N SER A 105 0.66 4.03 14.02
CA SER A 105 1.55 5.11 13.57
C SER A 105 1.56 5.21 12.06
N LEU A 106 1.76 6.43 11.55
CA LEU A 106 2.09 6.66 10.16
C LEU A 106 3.61 6.55 9.99
N LEU A 107 4.05 5.88 8.94
CA LEU A 107 5.41 5.91 8.44
C LEU A 107 5.39 6.43 7.01
N ILE A 108 5.81 7.67 6.84
CA ILE A 108 5.71 8.41 5.59
C ILE A 108 7.05 8.34 4.88
N LEU A 109 7.04 7.83 3.66
CA LEU A 109 8.17 7.84 2.75
C LEU A 109 7.96 8.96 1.72
N ASP A 110 8.83 9.97 1.75
CA ASP A 110 8.84 11.05 0.78
C ASP A 110 9.44 10.56 -0.55
N CYS A 111 8.60 10.60 -1.58
CA CYS A 111 8.93 10.32 -2.98
C CYS A 111 8.40 11.43 -3.90
N CYS A 112 8.21 12.64 -3.37
CA CYS A 112 7.60 13.77 -4.08
C CYS A 112 8.40 15.06 -3.99
N SER A 113 9.24 15.22 -2.97
CA SER A 113 10.12 16.39 -2.84
C SER A 113 11.15 16.47 -3.96
N PRO A 114 11.63 17.68 -4.30
CA PRO A 114 12.73 17.84 -5.26
C PRO A 114 13.90 16.94 -4.88
N SER A 115 14.48 16.23 -5.85
CA SER A 115 15.52 15.16 -5.70
C SER A 115 15.06 13.80 -5.16
N GLN A 116 13.81 13.67 -4.70
CA GLN A 116 13.22 12.40 -4.23
C GLN A 116 12.07 11.91 -5.12
N GLN A 117 11.69 12.69 -6.14
CA GLN A 117 10.66 12.30 -7.11
C GLN A 117 11.00 10.99 -7.82
N LEU A 118 9.95 10.23 -8.11
CA LEU A 118 10.07 8.97 -8.84
C LEU A 118 10.42 9.22 -10.31
N PRO A 119 11.15 8.30 -10.96
CA PRO A 119 11.42 8.38 -12.39
C PRO A 119 10.14 8.53 -13.23
N ALA A 120 10.28 9.18 -14.39
CA ALA A 120 9.19 9.38 -15.32
C ALA A 120 8.48 8.06 -15.66
N LYS A 121 7.15 8.10 -15.77
CA LYS A 121 6.27 6.93 -16.06
C LYS A 121 6.29 5.80 -15.03
N GLN A 122 6.90 5.96 -13.85
CA GLN A 122 6.98 4.92 -12.82
C GLN A 122 6.19 5.23 -11.55
N GLY A 123 5.32 6.25 -11.56
CA GLY A 123 4.64 6.78 -10.37
C GLY A 123 4.04 5.73 -9.43
N VAL A 124 2.89 5.15 -9.78
CA VAL A 124 2.14 4.28 -8.85
C VAL A 124 2.79 2.90 -8.64
N GLY A 125 3.33 2.29 -9.70
CA GLY A 125 3.92 0.95 -9.63
C GLY A 125 5.16 0.92 -8.73
N LEU A 126 6.05 1.90 -8.87
CA LEU A 126 7.25 2.01 -8.03
C LEU A 126 6.87 2.43 -6.60
N ALA A 127 5.88 3.31 -6.41
CA ALA A 127 5.40 3.66 -5.07
C ALA A 127 4.89 2.43 -4.29
N ARG A 128 4.10 1.57 -4.95
CA ARG A 128 3.65 0.30 -4.38
C ARG A 128 4.82 -0.63 -4.03
N LYS A 129 5.81 -0.75 -4.93
CA LYS A 129 7.02 -1.54 -4.69
C LYS A 129 7.79 -1.03 -3.47
N LEU A 130 8.05 0.27 -3.40
CA LEU A 130 8.75 0.91 -2.28
C LEU A 130 8.04 0.66 -0.95
N GLY A 131 6.72 0.84 -0.92
CA GLY A 131 5.93 0.59 0.29
C GLY A 131 5.92 -0.90 0.69
N GLY A 132 5.83 -1.80 -0.29
CA GLY A 132 5.93 -3.25 -0.06
C GLY A 132 7.30 -3.68 0.46
N ASP A 133 8.38 -3.18 -0.14
CA ASP A 133 9.76 -3.44 0.27
C ASP A 133 10.00 -2.90 1.71
N LEU A 134 9.46 -1.71 2.04
CA LEU A 134 9.52 -1.14 3.39
C LEU A 134 8.72 -1.98 4.41
N ALA A 135 7.53 -2.46 4.04
CA ALA A 135 6.72 -3.34 4.88
C ALA A 135 7.43 -4.68 5.13
N LEU A 136 8.06 -5.25 4.10
CA LEU A 136 8.88 -6.46 4.23
C LEU A 136 10.02 -6.25 5.24
N ALA A 137 10.75 -5.14 5.13
CA ALA A 137 11.83 -4.81 6.07
C ALA A 137 11.31 -4.71 7.50
N CYS A 138 10.16 -4.05 7.72
CA CYS A 138 9.52 -3.95 9.03
C CYS A 138 9.13 -5.34 9.60
N ILE A 139 8.58 -6.23 8.77
CA ILE A 139 8.22 -7.60 9.16
C ILE A 139 9.49 -8.41 9.50
N ALA A 140 10.54 -8.34 8.67
CA ALA A 140 11.78 -9.08 8.87
C ALA A 140 12.51 -8.68 10.18
N GLN A 141 12.39 -7.41 10.58
CA GLN A 141 12.91 -6.89 11.85
C GLN A 141 11.96 -7.06 13.04
N GLY A 142 10.85 -7.78 12.86
CA GLY A 142 9.89 -8.06 13.93
C GLY A 142 9.10 -6.85 14.41
N ARG A 143 9.08 -5.74 13.66
CA ARG A 143 8.27 -4.55 13.97
C ARG A 143 6.78 -4.78 13.71
N VAL A 144 6.44 -5.73 12.85
CA VAL A 144 5.07 -6.13 12.52
C VAL A 144 4.90 -7.61 12.84
N ALA A 145 3.88 -7.96 13.63
CA ALA A 145 3.68 -9.32 14.11
C ALA A 145 3.08 -10.25 13.06
N ARG A 146 2.03 -9.81 12.34
CA ARG A 146 1.43 -10.60 11.28
C ARG A 146 2.16 -10.38 9.96
N PRO A 147 2.64 -11.45 9.30
CA PRO A 147 3.43 -11.34 8.07
C PRO A 147 2.54 -11.15 6.84
N TRP A 148 1.53 -10.28 6.93
CA TRP A 148 0.62 -9.92 5.86
C TRP A 148 0.74 -8.43 5.57
N ILE A 149 1.05 -8.08 4.32
CA ILE A 149 1.13 -6.70 3.85
C ILE A 149 -0.21 -6.37 3.22
N HIS A 150 -0.99 -5.50 3.87
CA HIS A 150 -2.23 -4.97 3.31
C HIS A 150 -1.89 -3.82 2.36
N CYS A 151 -2.56 -3.76 1.22
CA CYS A 151 -2.37 -2.71 0.23
C CYS A 151 -3.71 -2.06 -0.11
N THR A 152 -3.70 -0.73 -0.16
CA THR A 152 -4.83 0.09 -0.60
C THR A 152 -4.34 1.28 -1.41
N ASP A 153 -5.24 1.94 -2.14
CA ASP A 153 -4.95 3.21 -2.83
C ASP A 153 -5.55 4.41 -2.07
N GLY A 154 -5.15 5.63 -2.46
CA GLY A 154 -5.60 6.89 -1.85
C GLY A 154 -7.08 7.23 -2.09
N ASP A 155 -7.72 6.59 -3.06
CA ASP A 155 -9.15 6.74 -3.37
C ASP A 155 -10.01 5.61 -2.79
N VAL A 156 -9.48 4.83 -1.84
CA VAL A 156 -10.21 3.72 -1.22
C VAL A 156 -10.68 4.13 0.18
N SER A 157 -11.97 3.92 0.49
CA SER A 157 -12.49 3.96 1.86
C SER A 157 -12.50 2.57 2.48
N LEU A 158 -11.74 2.37 3.55
CA LEU A 158 -11.69 1.10 4.27
C LEU A 158 -12.87 0.95 5.25
N PRO A 159 -13.44 -0.26 5.40
CA PRO A 159 -14.53 -0.50 6.32
C PRO A 159 -14.03 -0.59 7.76
N LYS A 160 -14.96 -0.42 8.71
CA LYS A 160 -14.68 -0.76 10.11
C LYS A 160 -14.31 -2.23 10.22
N GLY A 161 -13.35 -2.54 11.10
CA GLY A 161 -12.84 -3.90 11.27
C GLY A 161 -12.07 -4.42 10.06
N TYR A 162 -11.49 -3.56 9.21
CA TYR A 162 -10.72 -3.96 8.02
C TYR A 162 -9.65 -5.04 8.28
N PHE A 163 -8.97 -4.98 9.43
CA PHE A 163 -7.96 -5.97 9.81
C PHE A 163 -8.56 -7.25 10.43
N VAL A 164 -9.83 -7.23 10.81
CA VAL A 164 -10.57 -8.36 11.41
C VAL A 164 -11.05 -9.29 10.30
N THR A 165 -10.10 -10.00 9.70
CA THR A 165 -10.36 -10.98 8.64
C THR A 165 -9.99 -12.38 9.13
N PRO A 166 -10.71 -13.44 8.70
CA PRO A 166 -10.31 -14.81 8.97
C PRO A 166 -8.88 -15.06 8.51
N GLU A 167 -8.14 -15.87 9.27
CA GLU A 167 -6.84 -16.33 8.81
C GLU A 167 -7.04 -17.22 7.57
N PRO A 168 -6.42 -16.87 6.43
CA PRO A 168 -6.52 -17.69 5.24
C PRO A 168 -5.72 -18.99 5.45
N ASP A 169 -6.03 -20.00 4.64
CA ASP A 169 -5.28 -21.26 4.64
C ASP A 169 -3.76 -21.02 4.51
N PRO A 170 -2.90 -21.78 5.21
CA PRO A 170 -1.45 -21.58 5.19
C PRO A 170 -0.81 -21.58 3.79
N THR A 171 -1.43 -22.24 2.81
CA THR A 171 -1.00 -22.31 1.41
C THR A 171 -1.35 -21.07 0.59
N VAL A 172 -2.25 -20.21 1.10
CA VAL A 172 -2.66 -18.99 0.42
C VAL A 172 -1.56 -17.94 0.50
N ALA A 173 -1.15 -17.46 -0.68
CA ALA A 173 -0.16 -16.40 -0.84
C ALA A 173 -0.77 -14.99 -0.85
N VAL A 174 -1.98 -14.86 -1.39
CA VAL A 174 -2.66 -13.57 -1.60
C VAL A 174 -4.13 -13.72 -1.29
N VAL A 175 -4.69 -12.72 -0.59
CA VAL A 175 -6.14 -12.60 -0.36
C VAL A 175 -6.62 -11.32 -1.02
N LEU A 176 -7.70 -11.41 -1.79
CA LEU A 176 -8.37 -10.26 -2.38
C LEU A 176 -9.56 -9.85 -1.52
N TYR A 177 -9.74 -8.55 -1.32
CA TYR A 177 -10.90 -8.02 -0.62
C TYR A 177 -12.08 -7.80 -1.58
N PRO A 178 -13.30 -8.08 -1.12
CA PRO A 178 -14.49 -7.67 -1.86
C PRO A 178 -14.56 -6.15 -1.96
N PHE A 179 -15.20 -5.66 -3.02
CA PHE A 179 -15.23 -4.25 -3.34
C PHE A 179 -16.54 -3.78 -3.95
N ARG A 180 -16.78 -2.48 -3.82
CA ARG A 180 -17.84 -1.74 -4.51
C ARG A 180 -17.35 -0.34 -4.86
N HIS A 181 -17.78 0.22 -5.99
CA HIS A 181 -17.51 1.64 -6.28
C HIS A 181 -18.64 2.55 -5.76
N GLN A 182 -18.27 3.72 -5.22
CA GLN A 182 -19.23 4.78 -4.88
C GLN A 182 -18.70 6.18 -5.29
N PRO A 183 -19.59 7.17 -5.55
CA PRO A 183 -21.01 6.99 -5.77
C PRO A 183 -21.26 6.11 -7.01
N GLN A 184 -22.41 5.44 -7.03
CA GLN A 184 -22.78 4.62 -8.19
C GLN A 184 -23.13 5.53 -9.36
N HIS A 185 -22.17 5.74 -10.26
CA HIS A 185 -22.38 6.43 -11.53
C HIS A 185 -22.57 5.42 -12.66
N PRO A 186 -23.47 5.63 -13.65
CA PRO A 186 -23.74 4.66 -14.72
C PRO A 186 -22.48 4.15 -15.44
N ALA A 187 -21.50 5.03 -15.72
CA ALA A 187 -20.23 4.64 -16.33
C ALA A 187 -19.37 3.72 -15.42
N ILE A 188 -19.36 4.00 -14.11
CA ILE A 188 -18.64 3.20 -13.12
C ILE A 188 -19.32 1.83 -12.94
N LEU A 189 -20.65 1.80 -12.95
CA LEU A 189 -21.41 0.54 -12.89
C LEU A 189 -21.15 -0.33 -14.12
N GLN A 190 -21.10 0.25 -15.33
CA GLN A 190 -20.73 -0.49 -16.54
C GLN A 190 -19.32 -1.09 -16.44
N TYR A 191 -18.36 -0.30 -15.91
CA TYR A 191 -17.02 -0.79 -15.64
C TYR A 191 -17.03 -1.95 -14.64
N GLU A 192 -17.71 -1.80 -13.51
CA GLU A 192 -17.82 -2.84 -12.48
C GLU A 192 -18.50 -4.13 -13.02
N ILE A 193 -19.56 -3.99 -13.81
CA ILE A 193 -20.20 -5.12 -14.50
C ILE A 193 -19.20 -5.83 -15.42
N SER A 194 -18.41 -5.09 -16.19
CA SER A 194 -17.42 -5.71 -17.09
C SER A 194 -16.34 -6.49 -16.32
N LEU A 195 -15.85 -5.94 -15.20
CA LEU A 195 -14.90 -6.63 -14.31
C LEU A 195 -15.49 -7.94 -13.74
N ARG A 196 -16.72 -7.89 -13.22
CA ARG A 196 -17.40 -9.06 -12.64
C ARG A 196 -17.73 -10.11 -13.70
N TYR A 197 -18.18 -9.67 -14.88
CA TYR A 197 -18.47 -10.54 -16.02
C TYR A 197 -17.20 -11.27 -16.47
N TYR A 198 -16.07 -10.57 -16.62
CA TYR A 198 -14.80 -11.17 -17.02
C TYR A 198 -14.37 -12.31 -16.08
N VAL A 199 -14.39 -12.07 -14.77
CA VAL A 199 -14.05 -13.08 -13.76
C VAL A 199 -15.04 -14.26 -13.80
N THR A 200 -16.33 -13.98 -13.98
CA THR A 200 -17.36 -15.02 -14.10
C THR A 200 -17.12 -15.91 -15.33
N GLN A 201 -16.77 -15.33 -16.48
CA GLN A 201 -16.47 -16.10 -17.69
C GLN A 201 -15.19 -16.93 -17.54
N LEU A 202 -14.17 -16.41 -16.86
CA LEU A 202 -12.97 -17.19 -16.53
C LEU A 202 -13.29 -18.38 -15.62
N ALA A 203 -14.16 -18.19 -14.62
CA ALA A 203 -14.59 -19.26 -13.73
C ALA A 203 -15.38 -20.32 -14.48
N GLN A 204 -16.29 -19.92 -15.38
CA GLN A 204 -17.02 -20.84 -16.26
C GLN A 204 -16.07 -21.64 -17.16
N ALA A 205 -14.98 -21.03 -17.62
CA ALA A 205 -13.94 -21.70 -18.39
C ALA A 205 -12.96 -22.53 -17.54
N GLN A 206 -13.20 -22.66 -16.22
CA GLN A 206 -12.33 -23.35 -15.27
C GLN A 206 -10.89 -22.81 -15.26
N SER A 207 -10.72 -21.53 -15.58
CA SER A 207 -9.42 -20.89 -15.56
C SER A 207 -8.92 -20.76 -14.11
N PRO A 208 -7.66 -21.09 -13.83
CA PRO A 208 -7.06 -20.85 -12.51
C PRO A 208 -6.89 -19.35 -12.19
N TYR A 209 -7.10 -18.47 -13.19
CA TYR A 209 -6.98 -17.02 -13.07
C TYR A 209 -8.33 -16.31 -12.89
N ALA A 210 -9.38 -17.05 -12.49
CA ALA A 210 -10.72 -16.51 -12.29
C ALA A 210 -10.85 -15.69 -10.99
N TYR A 211 -10.08 -14.60 -10.90
CA TYR A 211 -10.08 -13.68 -9.78
C TYR A 211 -9.89 -12.23 -10.27
N HIS A 212 -10.30 -11.26 -9.45
CA HIS A 212 -10.13 -9.84 -9.78
C HIS A 212 -8.66 -9.42 -9.70
N SER A 213 -8.15 -8.77 -10.75
CA SER A 213 -6.80 -8.20 -10.78
C SER A 213 -6.80 -6.74 -10.34
N ILE A 214 -7.31 -6.45 -9.14
CA ILE A 214 -7.34 -5.10 -8.57
C ILE A 214 -6.25 -5.00 -7.50
N GLY A 215 -5.20 -4.22 -7.79
CA GLY A 215 -4.01 -4.11 -6.95
C GLY A 215 -4.24 -3.37 -5.61
N SER A 216 -5.33 -2.62 -5.50
CA SER A 216 -5.65 -1.75 -4.37
C SER A 216 -6.48 -2.42 -3.28
N LEU A 217 -6.81 -3.70 -3.41
CA LEU A 217 -7.73 -4.38 -2.50
C LEU A 217 -7.24 -5.79 -2.22
N LEU A 218 -6.04 -5.89 -1.66
CA LEU A 218 -5.41 -7.17 -1.39
C LEU A 218 -4.53 -7.15 -0.15
N LYS A 219 -4.25 -8.33 0.38
CA LYS A 219 -3.11 -8.57 1.29
C LYS A 219 -2.24 -9.69 0.76
N ILE A 220 -0.92 -9.51 0.88
CA ILE A 220 0.09 -10.47 0.41
C ILE A 220 0.83 -11.03 1.62
N LYS A 221 1.03 -12.34 1.64
CA LYS A 221 1.87 -13.00 2.63
C LYS A 221 3.33 -12.67 2.34
N CYS A 222 4.06 -12.19 3.34
CA CYS A 222 5.43 -11.67 3.20
C CYS A 222 6.39 -12.59 2.38
N PRO A 223 6.52 -13.90 2.68
CA PRO A 223 7.33 -14.82 1.88
C PRO A 223 6.97 -14.88 0.39
N SER A 224 5.70 -14.67 0.04
CA SER A 224 5.23 -14.74 -1.35
C SER A 224 5.70 -13.55 -2.18
N LEU A 225 5.86 -12.36 -1.58
CA LEU A 225 6.45 -11.20 -2.26
C LEU A 225 7.92 -11.49 -2.64
N CYS A 226 8.68 -12.09 -1.73
CA CYS A 226 10.08 -12.48 -1.97
C CYS A 226 10.24 -13.54 -3.07
N GLN A 227 9.21 -14.37 -3.30
CA GLN A 227 9.19 -15.44 -4.31
C GLN A 227 8.68 -14.96 -5.68
N GLY A 228 8.47 -13.67 -5.87
CA GLY A 228 8.13 -13.07 -7.16
C GLY A 228 6.66 -12.71 -7.36
N ALA A 229 5.82 -12.78 -6.31
CA ALA A 229 4.50 -12.15 -6.37
C ALA A 229 4.70 -10.63 -6.51
N ARG A 230 4.17 -10.05 -7.59
CA ARG A 230 4.21 -8.60 -7.82
C ARG A 230 2.89 -7.97 -7.38
N LEU A 231 2.97 -6.78 -6.81
CA LEU A 231 1.79 -5.93 -6.65
C LEU A 231 1.25 -5.60 -8.06
N PRO A 232 -0.04 -5.86 -8.36
CA PRO A 232 -0.58 -5.63 -9.68
C PRO A 232 -0.48 -4.15 -10.09
N GLU A 233 -0.10 -3.90 -11.33
CA GLU A 233 -0.26 -2.61 -11.99
C GLU A 233 -1.74 -2.45 -12.38
N ALA A 234 -2.51 -1.79 -11.52
CA ALA A 234 -3.88 -1.42 -11.85
C ALA A 234 -3.90 -0.01 -12.46
N PRO A 235 -4.65 0.24 -13.56
CA PRO A 235 -4.91 1.60 -14.01
C PRO A 235 -5.69 2.36 -12.92
N SER A 236 -5.30 3.60 -12.65
CA SER A 236 -6.01 4.48 -11.71
C SER A 236 -7.44 4.72 -12.21
N SER A 237 -8.42 3.99 -11.66
CA SER A 237 -9.83 4.26 -11.92
C SER A 237 -10.29 5.35 -10.97
N ARG A 238 -10.41 6.60 -11.46
CA ARG A 238 -10.95 7.71 -10.67
C ARG A 238 -12.39 7.41 -10.22
N GLY A 239 -12.57 6.89 -9.02
CA GLY A 239 -13.84 6.62 -8.36
C GLY A 239 -13.59 5.96 -7.01
N LEU A 240 -14.29 6.39 -5.95
CA LEU A 240 -14.02 5.87 -4.62
C LEU A 240 -14.32 4.37 -4.55
N LEU A 241 -13.30 3.60 -4.22
CA LEU A 241 -13.39 2.16 -4.01
C LEU A 241 -13.67 1.91 -2.54
N TYR A 242 -14.64 1.06 -2.21
CA TYR A 242 -14.89 0.64 -0.84
C TYR A 242 -14.47 -0.81 -0.72
N ALA A 243 -13.50 -1.09 0.15
CA ALA A 243 -13.27 -2.44 0.62
C ALA A 243 -14.47 -2.87 1.50
N GLN A 244 -14.91 -4.11 1.37
CA GLN A 244 -15.97 -4.68 2.21
C GLN A 244 -15.41 -5.65 3.24
#